data_AF-A0A1E5D5F8-F1
#
_entry.id   AF-A0A1E5D5F8-F1
#
_cell.length_a   1.000
_cell.length_b   1.000
_cell.length_c   1.000
_cell.angle_alpha   90.00
_cell.angle_beta   90.00
_cell.angle_gamma   90.00
#
_symmetry.space_group_name_H-M   'P 1'
#
loop_
_entity.id
_entity.type
_entity.pdbx_description
1 polymer ?
#
loop_
_entity_poly.entity_id
_entity_poly.type
_entity_poly.pdbx_seq_one_letter_code
_entity_poly.pdbx_strand_id
1 'polypeptide(L)'
;MQKIIIVLNTNTNRKSIKKNIRFEHELVNEIEGVKPESVSFSSWVKQACREKVANEIIDGDVCAQLENDARLDVRIRASSNSGSIDRMSSFELIKRWDEKGLYHQQIAEKLNELGRESPNSKTWTRALVRQFLSEH
;
A
#
# COMPACT_ATOMS: atom_id res chain seq x y z
N MET A 1 -35.68 48.29 -5.09
CA MET A 1 -34.71 47.61 -4.22
C MET A 1 -34.83 46.11 -4.44
N GLN A 2 -33.89 45.51 -5.16
CA GLN A 2 -33.91 44.07 -5.45
C GLN A 2 -33.44 43.30 -4.22
N LYS A 3 -34.28 42.41 -3.70
CA LYS A 3 -33.94 41.53 -2.57
C LYS A 3 -33.14 40.35 -3.10
N ILE A 4 -31.88 40.23 -2.70
CA ILE A 4 -31.04 39.07 -2.99
C ILE A 4 -31.46 37.96 -2.01
N ILE A 5 -32.09 36.91 -2.53
CA ILE A 5 -32.41 35.71 -1.76
C ILE A 5 -31.15 34.84 -1.76
N ILE A 6 -30.38 34.89 -0.67
CA ILE A 6 -29.22 34.01 -0.47
C ILE A 6 -29.76 32.67 0.02
N VAL A 7 -29.91 31.72 -0.89
CA VAL A 7 -30.18 30.32 -0.54
C VAL A 7 -28.88 29.73 0.01
N LEU A 8 -28.69 29.80 1.32
CA LEU A 8 -27.58 29.13 2.01
C LEU A 8 -27.73 27.62 1.83
N ASN A 9 -26.77 27.02 1.12
CA ASN A 9 -26.70 25.57 0.97
C ASN A 9 -26.46 24.93 2.35
N THR A 10 -27.53 24.37 2.93
CA THR A 10 -27.58 23.73 4.25
C THR A 10 -26.66 22.52 4.39
N ASN A 11 -26.09 22.01 3.30
CA ASN A 11 -25.10 20.92 3.32
C ASN A 11 -23.65 21.40 3.43
N THR A 12 -23.43 22.64 3.89
CA THR A 12 -22.08 23.16 4.18
C THR A 12 -21.81 23.02 5.68
N ASN A 13 -20.97 22.07 6.07
CA ASN A 13 -20.53 21.93 7.45
C ASN A 13 -19.03 22.27 7.57
N ARG A 14 -18.57 22.78 8.72
CA ARG A 14 -17.15 23.09 8.95
C ARG A 14 -16.29 21.84 9.22
N LYS A 15 -16.91 20.64 9.23
CA LYS A 15 -16.29 19.38 9.66
C LYS A 15 -15.90 18.48 8.48
N SER A 16 -16.31 18.80 7.25
CA SER A 16 -16.09 17.98 6.07
C SER A 16 -16.04 18.82 4.80
N ILE A 17 -15.22 18.38 3.84
CA ILE A 17 -15.05 19.02 2.54
C ILE A 17 -15.67 18.09 1.48
N LYS A 18 -16.50 18.64 0.59
CA LYS A 18 -17.05 17.90 -0.55
C LYS A 18 -15.99 17.78 -1.65
N LYS A 19 -15.73 16.55 -2.14
CA LYS A 19 -14.64 16.27 -3.10
C LYS A 19 -15.08 15.92 -4.54
N ASN A 20 -16.38 15.90 -4.83
CA ASN A 20 -16.97 15.69 -6.17
C ASN A 20 -16.18 14.72 -7.09
N ILE A 21 -16.05 13.47 -6.64
CA ILE A 21 -15.37 12.40 -7.38
C ILE A 21 -16.39 11.53 -8.12
N ARG A 22 -15.94 10.84 -9.17
CA ARG A 22 -16.73 9.86 -9.91
C ARG A 22 -16.25 8.46 -9.55
N PHE A 23 -17.18 7.51 -9.49
CA PHE A 23 -16.90 6.08 -9.35
C PHE A 23 -17.34 5.39 -10.65
N GLU A 24 -16.64 4.32 -11.01
CA GLU A 24 -17.05 3.42 -12.07
C GLU A 24 -18.39 2.75 -11.70
N HIS A 25 -19.27 2.56 -12.68
CA HIS A 25 -20.59 1.98 -12.43
C HIS A 25 -20.50 0.55 -11.89
N GLU A 26 -19.56 -0.25 -12.41
CA GLU A 26 -19.31 -1.62 -11.95
C GLU A 26 -18.90 -1.63 -10.48
N LEU A 27 -17.98 -0.76 -10.08
CA LEU A 27 -17.53 -0.64 -8.70
C LEU A 27 -18.66 -0.24 -7.75
N VAL A 28 -19.54 0.68 -8.16
CA VAL A 28 -20.71 1.06 -7.34
C VAL A 28 -21.64 -0.14 -7.15
N ASN A 29 -21.90 -0.92 -8.20
CA ASN A 29 -22.75 -2.11 -8.12
C ASN A 29 -22.14 -3.17 -7.18
N GLU A 30 -20.82 -3.40 -7.28
CA GLU A 30 -20.11 -4.31 -6.39
C GLU A 30 -20.21 -3.87 -4.94
N ILE A 31 -19.99 -2.58 -4.66
CA ILE A 31 -20.09 -2.02 -3.31
C ILE A 31 -21.51 -2.19 -2.76
N GLU A 32 -22.55 -1.88 -3.53
CA GLU A 32 -23.94 -2.06 -3.08
C GLU A 32 -24.30 -3.54 -2.84
N GLY A 33 -23.62 -4.48 -3.51
CA GLY A 33 -23.78 -5.92 -3.27
C GLY A 33 -23.16 -6.43 -1.96
N VAL A 34 -22.07 -5.82 -1.49
CA VAL A 34 -21.36 -6.24 -0.25
C VAL A 34 -21.65 -5.35 0.95
N LYS A 35 -22.08 -4.09 0.72
CA LYS A 35 -22.34 -3.12 1.78
C LYS A 35 -23.59 -3.53 2.56
N PRO A 36 -23.54 -3.56 3.91
CA PRO A 36 -24.73 -3.76 4.73
C PRO A 36 -25.81 -2.70 4.43
N GLU A 37 -27.08 -3.10 4.39
CA GLU A 37 -28.20 -2.18 4.13
C GLU A 37 -28.30 -1.05 5.19
N SER A 38 -27.84 -1.32 6.41
CA SER A 38 -27.84 -0.35 7.53
C SER A 38 -26.81 0.78 7.37
N VAL A 39 -25.87 0.66 6.44
CA VAL A 39 -24.77 1.61 6.24
C VAL A 39 -24.96 2.37 4.94
N SER A 40 -24.81 3.70 4.98
CA SER A 40 -24.85 4.51 3.76
C SER A 40 -23.57 4.32 2.93
N PHE A 41 -23.69 4.40 1.59
CA PHE A 41 -22.56 4.31 0.65
C PHE A 41 -21.40 5.22 1.07
N SER A 42 -21.70 6.49 1.39
CA SER A 42 -20.68 7.46 1.81
C SER A 42 -19.95 7.07 3.09
N SER A 43 -20.63 6.43 4.05
CA SER A 43 -20.02 5.98 5.30
C SER A 43 -19.11 4.78 5.07
N TRP A 44 -19.56 3.85 4.23
CA TRP A 44 -18.80 2.66 3.85
C TRP A 44 -17.51 3.04 3.11
N VAL A 45 -17.60 3.91 2.10
CA VAL A 45 -16.42 4.41 1.38
C VAL A 45 -15.47 5.16 2.31
N LYS A 46 -15.99 6.01 3.20
CA LYS A 46 -15.14 6.71 4.19
C LYS A 46 -14.42 5.73 5.12
N GLN A 47 -15.05 4.61 5.46
CA GLN A 47 -14.43 3.57 6.28
C GLN A 47 -13.28 2.90 5.52
N ALA A 48 -13.51 2.48 4.27
CA ALA A 48 -12.45 1.94 3.42
C ALA A 48 -11.27 2.91 3.24
N CYS A 49 -11.54 4.22 3.07
CA CYS A 49 -10.49 5.23 3.02
C CYS A 49 -9.72 5.34 4.35
N ARG A 50 -10.40 5.28 5.50
CA ARG A 50 -9.74 5.30 6.81
C ARG A 50 -8.87 4.07 7.02
N GLU A 51 -9.33 2.90 6.62
CA GLU A 51 -8.57 1.65 6.71
C GLU A 51 -7.34 1.72 5.82
N LYS A 52 -7.47 2.20 4.58
CA LYS A 52 -6.31 2.43 3.72
C LYS A 52 -5.32 3.38 4.40
N VAL A 53 -5.75 4.56 4.85
CA VAL A 53 -4.87 5.51 5.54
C VAL A 53 -4.23 4.92 6.80
N ALA A 54 -4.99 4.17 7.60
CA ALA A 54 -4.47 3.51 8.80
C ALA A 54 -3.39 2.49 8.44
N ASN A 55 -3.61 1.68 7.40
CA ASN A 55 -2.61 0.73 6.92
C ASN A 55 -1.36 1.45 6.42
N GLU A 56 -1.48 2.55 5.67
CA GLU A 56 -0.32 3.35 5.22
C GLU A 56 0.47 3.95 6.41
N ILE A 57 -0.23 4.41 7.45
CA ILE A 57 0.39 5.01 8.64
C ILE A 57 1.03 3.93 9.53
N ILE A 58 0.40 2.76 9.64
CA ILE A 58 0.89 1.63 10.46
C ILE A 58 2.05 0.92 9.74
N ASP A 59 2.00 0.80 8.41
CA ASP A 59 3.01 0.10 7.60
C ASP A 59 4.18 1.00 7.18
N GLY A 60 4.09 2.32 7.32
CA GLY A 60 5.21 3.26 7.23
C GLY A 60 6.05 3.26 5.95
N ASP A 61 5.84 2.35 5.00
CA ASP A 61 6.72 2.19 3.84
C ASP A 61 6.20 1.29 2.70
N VAL A 62 4.93 0.82 2.67
CA VAL A 62 4.47 0.01 1.53
C VAL A 62 3.00 0.23 1.20
N CYS A 63 2.73 1.23 0.37
CA CYS A 63 1.85 1.02 -0.77
C CYS A 63 2.48 1.59 -2.02
N ALA A 64 2.70 0.70 -2.97
CA ALA A 64 2.93 1.04 -4.36
C ALA A 64 1.74 1.85 -4.90
N GLN A 65 1.84 3.17 -4.92
CA GLN A 65 1.09 4.01 -5.84
C GLN A 65 2.04 5.00 -6.50
N LEU A 66 2.30 4.71 -7.78
CA LEU A 66 2.73 5.59 -8.88
C LEU A 66 3.63 6.77 -8.48
N GLU A 67 4.92 6.61 -8.82
CA GLU A 67 5.96 7.64 -8.93
C GLU A 67 5.38 9.06 -9.10
N ASN A 68 5.39 9.84 -8.03
CA ASN A 68 5.47 11.29 -8.13
C ASN A 68 6.73 11.74 -7.43
N ASP A 69 7.65 12.10 -8.30
CA ASP A 69 8.98 12.63 -8.08
C ASP A 69 8.94 13.85 -7.14
N ALA A 70 9.52 13.73 -5.94
CA ALA A 70 10.16 14.83 -5.20
C ALA A 70 10.84 14.30 -3.94
N ARG A 71 12.12 13.95 -4.11
CA ARG A 71 13.22 14.07 -3.14
C ARG A 71 12.85 14.69 -1.78
N LEU A 72 12.92 13.90 -0.70
CA LEU A 72 13.50 14.39 0.55
C LEU A 72 13.97 13.26 1.48
N ASP A 73 15.29 13.22 1.55
CA ASP A 73 16.19 12.46 2.41
C ASP A 73 15.83 12.39 3.91
N VAL A 74 16.07 11.18 4.46
CA VAL A 74 16.80 10.91 5.72
C VAL A 74 16.01 10.99 7.05
N ARG A 75 15.82 9.84 7.73
CA ARG A 75 16.75 9.27 8.75
C ARG A 75 16.13 8.02 9.42
N ILE A 76 16.82 6.88 9.28
CA ILE A 76 16.48 5.57 9.84
C ILE A 76 16.53 5.61 11.38
N ARG A 77 15.50 5.08 12.05
CA ARG A 77 15.60 4.53 13.40
C ARG A 77 14.98 3.14 13.44
N ALA A 78 15.87 2.15 13.48
CA ALA A 78 15.57 0.74 13.65
C ALA A 78 14.82 0.47 14.96
N SER A 79 13.73 -0.29 14.88
CA SER A 79 13.09 -0.91 16.05
C SER A 79 12.81 -2.39 15.80
N SER A 80 13.72 -3.20 16.34
CA SER A 80 13.45 -4.41 17.12
C SER A 80 12.69 -5.62 16.53
N ASN A 81 12.69 -5.82 15.21
CA ASN A 81 12.55 -7.15 14.59
C ASN A 81 13.82 -7.63 13.83
N SER A 82 14.90 -6.83 13.85
CA SER A 82 16.10 -7.05 13.04
C SER A 82 16.90 -8.31 13.41
N GLY A 83 16.81 -8.80 14.65
CA GLY A 83 17.64 -9.93 15.10
C GLY A 83 17.30 -11.29 14.47
N SER A 84 16.07 -11.47 13.97
CA SER A 84 15.63 -12.75 13.38
C SER A 84 15.84 -12.82 11.87
N ILE A 85 15.59 -11.71 11.16
CA ILE A 85 15.78 -11.61 9.70
C ILE A 85 17.27 -11.59 9.33
N ASP A 86 18.12 -10.98 10.17
CA ASP A 86 19.56 -10.90 9.93
C ASP A 86 20.27 -12.26 10.08
N ARG A 87 19.67 -13.20 10.84
CA ARG A 87 20.16 -14.58 10.99
C ARG A 87 19.64 -15.54 9.93
N MET A 88 18.54 -15.23 9.26
CA MET A 88 17.98 -16.10 8.22
C MET A 88 18.87 -16.06 6.98
N SER A 89 19.12 -17.23 6.40
CA SER A 89 19.85 -17.31 5.13
C SER A 89 19.05 -16.63 4.01
N SER A 90 19.73 -16.11 2.98
CA SER A 90 19.07 -15.53 1.80
C SER A 90 18.03 -16.49 1.20
N PHE A 91 18.28 -17.80 1.30
CA PHE A 91 17.38 -18.86 0.84
C PHE A 91 16.06 -18.93 1.62
N GLU A 92 16.13 -18.93 2.95
CA GLU A 92 14.92 -18.97 3.78
C GLU A 92 14.05 -17.72 3.57
N LEU A 93 14.68 -16.58 3.30
CA LEU A 93 13.98 -15.34 2.96
C LEU A 93 13.26 -15.45 1.61
N ILE A 94 13.95 -15.97 0.58
CA ILE A 94 13.37 -16.18 -0.75
C ILE A 94 12.13 -17.06 -0.66
N LYS A 95 12.24 -18.23 -0.02
CA LYS A 95 11.12 -19.18 0.11
C LYS A 95 9.95 -18.57 0.88
N ARG A 96 10.22 -17.91 2.00
CA ARG A 96 9.18 -17.29 2.83
C ARG A 96 8.44 -16.16 2.09
N TRP A 97 9.14 -15.42 1.24
CA TRP A 97 8.52 -14.36 0.46
C TRP A 97 7.77 -14.89 -0.77
N ASP A 98 8.26 -15.96 -1.39
CA ASP A 98 7.55 -16.67 -2.46
C ASP A 98 6.24 -17.31 -1.96
N GLU A 99 6.27 -18.00 -0.82
CA GLU A 99 5.07 -18.54 -0.15
C GLU A 99 4.04 -17.45 0.22
N LYS A 100 4.52 -16.23 0.46
CA LYS A 100 3.67 -15.05 0.70
C LYS A 100 3.14 -14.40 -0.59
N GLY A 101 3.52 -14.92 -1.76
CA GLY A 101 3.07 -14.46 -3.07
C GLY A 101 3.83 -13.24 -3.59
N LEU A 102 5.04 -12.93 -3.09
CA LEU A 102 5.85 -11.85 -3.66
C LEU A 102 6.38 -12.24 -5.04
N TYR A 103 6.37 -11.30 -5.98
CA TYR A 103 6.97 -11.54 -7.29
C TYR A 103 8.50 -11.66 -7.18
N HIS A 104 9.12 -12.48 -8.02
CA HIS A 104 10.57 -12.69 -8.01
C HIS A 104 11.40 -11.40 -8.13
N GLN A 105 10.86 -10.38 -8.79
CA GLN A 105 11.49 -9.06 -8.88
C GLN A 105 11.53 -8.35 -7.52
N GLN A 106 10.41 -8.38 -6.78
CA GLN A 106 10.30 -7.80 -5.44
C GLN A 106 11.19 -8.53 -4.43
N ILE A 107 11.28 -9.85 -4.55
CA ILE A 107 12.20 -10.67 -3.74
C ILE A 107 13.66 -10.25 -4.00
N ALA A 108 14.04 -10.07 -5.26
CA ALA A 108 15.38 -9.63 -5.62
C ALA A 108 15.71 -8.23 -5.09
N GLU A 109 14.77 -7.29 -5.22
CA GLU A 109 14.91 -5.93 -4.68
C GLU A 109 15.10 -5.95 -3.16
N LYS A 110 14.27 -6.69 -2.43
CA LYS A 110 14.41 -6.84 -0.97
C LYS A 110 15.74 -7.47 -0.53
N LEU A 111 16.27 -8.44 -1.27
CA LEU A 111 17.59 -9.02 -0.95
C LEU A 111 18.72 -8.02 -1.16
N ASN A 112 18.62 -7.20 -2.22
CA ASN A 112 19.59 -6.15 -2.50
C ASN A 112 19.54 -5.04 -1.44
N GLU A 113 18.34 -4.63 -1.00
CA GLU A 113 18.13 -3.66 0.08
C GLU A 113 18.71 -4.15 1.41
N LEU A 114 18.61 -5.46 1.68
CA LEU A 114 19.23 -6.09 2.85
C LEU A 114 20.75 -6.26 2.72
N GLY A 115 21.37 -5.86 1.61
CA GLY A 115 22.80 -6.00 1.36
C GLY A 115 23.25 -7.47 1.31
N ARG A 116 22.35 -8.41 1.01
CA ARG A 116 22.68 -9.83 0.90
C ARG A 116 23.37 -10.07 -0.43
N GLU A 117 24.60 -10.58 -0.40
CA GLU A 117 25.29 -10.99 -1.62
C GLU A 117 24.57 -12.18 -2.27
N SER A 118 24.42 -12.12 -3.59
CA SER A 118 24.06 -13.31 -4.36
C SER A 118 25.25 -14.29 -4.40
N PRO A 119 25.04 -15.56 -4.77
CA PRO A 119 26.12 -16.55 -4.86
C PRO A 119 27.24 -16.15 -5.84
N ASN A 120 26.96 -15.24 -6.76
CA ASN A 120 27.91 -14.73 -7.75
C ASN A 120 28.54 -13.40 -7.31
N SER A 121 28.38 -13.00 -6.04
CA SER A 121 28.78 -11.68 -5.49
C SER A 121 28.23 -10.49 -6.27
N LYS A 122 27.12 -10.68 -6.99
CA LYS A 122 26.39 -9.66 -7.75
C LYS A 122 25.07 -9.32 -7.07
N THR A 123 24.38 -8.29 -7.56
CA THR A 123 23.01 -7.99 -7.14
C THR A 123 22.05 -9.12 -7.51
N TRP A 124 21.10 -9.41 -6.63
CA TRP A 124 19.98 -10.28 -6.92
C TRP A 124 19.15 -9.73 -8.08
N THR A 125 18.68 -10.64 -8.93
CA THR A 125 17.77 -10.34 -10.05
C THR A 125 16.62 -11.33 -10.05
N ARG A 126 15.50 -10.99 -10.69
CA ARG A 126 14.37 -11.92 -10.84
C ARG A 126 14.75 -13.29 -11.42
N ALA A 127 15.73 -13.31 -12.33
CA ALA A 127 16.18 -14.53 -12.99
C ALA A 127 16.93 -15.43 -12.01
N LEU A 128 17.80 -14.84 -11.18
CA LEU A 128 18.50 -15.55 -10.12
C LEU A 128 17.53 -16.07 -9.05
N VAL A 129 16.55 -15.27 -8.61
CA VAL A 129 15.54 -15.72 -7.65
C VAL A 129 14.74 -16.91 -8.21
N ARG A 130 14.30 -16.81 -9.47
CA ARG A 130 13.59 -17.90 -10.15
C ARG A 130 14.45 -19.16 -10.25
N GLN A 131 15.73 -19.02 -10.60
CA GLN A 131 16.66 -20.14 -10.66
C GLN A 131 16.81 -20.81 -9.29
N PHE A 132 16.97 -20.01 -8.23
CA PHE A 132 17.08 -20.46 -6.84
C PHE A 132 15.85 -21.20 -6.32
N LEU A 133 14.65 -20.79 -6.75
CA LEU A 133 13.38 -21.46 -6.42
C LEU A 133 13.09 -22.68 -7.29
N SER A 134 13.81 -22.86 -8.42
CA SER A 134 13.64 -24.00 -9.32
C SER A 134 14.63 -25.13 -9.10
N GLU A 135 15.78 -24.84 -8.47
CA GLU A 135 16.83 -25.81 -8.16
C GLU A 135 16.59 -26.54 -6.82
N HIS A 136 15.58 -26.15 -6.05
CA HIS A 136 15.21 -26.70 -4.74
C HIS A 136 13.70 -26.80 -4.55
#